data_AF-A0A5B7AZG4-F1
#
_entry.id   AF-A0A5B7AZG4-F1
#
_cell.length_a   1.000
_cell.length_b   1.000
_cell.length_c   1.000
_cell.angle_alpha   90.00
_cell.angle_beta   90.00
_cell.angle_gamma   90.00
#
_symmetry.space_group_name_H-M   'P 1'
#
loop_
_entity.id
_entity.type
_entity.pdbx_description
1 polymer ?
#
loop_
_entity_poly.entity_id
_entity_poly.type
_entity_poly.pdbx_seq_one_letter_code
_entity_poly.pdbx_strand_id
1 'polypeptide(L)'
;SWKSNGTVELVESGQKQGAMFLIVPQGTRAVRLGNDAEISQEMKVEKGSLYSITFGAARTCAQLESLNVSVSPASQTIDLQTLYNVQGWDLYAWAFEAEEDDVRVVFRNTGMED
;
A
#
# COMPACT_ATOMS: atom_id res chain seq x y z
N SER A 1 7.54 13.24 -6.27
CA SER A 1 7.82 11.89 -6.79
C SER A 1 7.69 10.88 -5.64
N TRP A 2 7.45 9.61 -5.95
CA TRP A 2 7.47 8.55 -4.94
C TRP A 2 8.90 8.30 -4.44
N LYS A 3 9.04 8.08 -3.14
CA LYS A 3 10.26 7.67 -2.45
C LYS A 3 10.04 6.28 -1.85
N SER A 4 11.07 5.47 -1.79
CA SER A 4 11.05 4.12 -1.20
C SER A 4 12.06 3.99 -0.08
N ASN A 5 11.76 3.17 0.91
CA ASN A 5 12.68 2.74 1.96
C ASN A 5 12.50 1.23 2.22
N GLY A 6 13.60 0.52 2.49
CA GLY A 6 13.61 -0.93 2.60
C GLY A 6 13.51 -1.67 1.26
N THR A 7 13.08 -2.93 1.32
CA THR A 7 12.95 -3.79 0.13
C THR A 7 11.66 -3.48 -0.62
N VAL A 8 11.76 -2.69 -1.70
CA VAL A 8 10.63 -2.34 -2.56
C VAL A 8 10.89 -2.84 -3.98
N GLU A 9 9.93 -3.57 -4.54
CA GLU A 9 9.99 -4.07 -5.91
C GLU A 9 8.79 -3.56 -6.71
N LEU A 10 9.05 -3.28 -7.98
CA LEU A 10 8.01 -3.01 -8.95
C LEU A 10 7.69 -4.30 -9.71
N VAL A 11 6.51 -4.86 -9.46
CA VAL A 11 6.08 -6.11 -10.10
C VAL A 11 5.26 -5.84 -11.34
N GLU A 12 5.44 -6.66 -12.36
CA GLU A 12 4.70 -6.57 -13.63
C GLU A 12 3.63 -7.67 -13.73
N SER A 13 2.54 -7.36 -14.45
CA SER A 13 1.52 -8.36 -14.74
C SER A 13 2.12 -9.53 -15.54
N GLY A 14 1.90 -10.75 -15.09
CA GLY A 14 2.47 -11.96 -15.70
C GLY A 14 3.90 -12.30 -15.25
N GLN A 15 4.50 -11.52 -14.34
CA GLN A 15 5.76 -11.89 -13.69
C GLN A 15 5.60 -13.23 -12.94
N LYS A 16 6.57 -14.13 -13.09
CA LYS A 16 6.56 -15.44 -12.43
C LYS A 16 7.16 -15.35 -11.03
N GLN A 17 6.48 -15.97 -10.07
CA GLN A 17 7.00 -16.25 -8.74
C GLN A 17 6.90 -17.76 -8.49
N GLY A 18 8.00 -18.47 -8.77
CA GLY A 18 7.99 -19.93 -8.84
C GLY A 18 7.04 -20.42 -9.95
N ALA A 19 6.05 -21.23 -9.57
CA ALA A 19 5.03 -21.73 -10.50
C ALA A 19 3.79 -20.80 -10.62
N MET A 20 3.73 -19.72 -9.84
CA MET A 20 2.61 -18.78 -9.85
C MET A 20 2.88 -17.58 -10.76
N PHE A 21 1.82 -17.02 -11.33
CA PHE A 21 1.85 -15.74 -12.03
C PHE A 21 1.27 -14.65 -11.15
N LEU A 22 1.95 -13.49 -11.10
CA LEU A 22 1.42 -12.31 -10.45
C LEU A 22 0.43 -11.60 -11.38
N ILE A 23 -0.79 -11.40 -10.89
CA ILE A 23 -1.83 -10.65 -11.59
C ILE A 23 -1.84 -9.24 -11.02
N VAL A 24 -1.63 -8.25 -11.91
CA VAL A 24 -1.85 -6.84 -11.61
C VAL A 24 -3.20 -6.45 -12.24
N PRO A 25 -4.26 -6.25 -11.45
CA PRO A 25 -5.62 -6.08 -11.98
C PRO A 25 -5.85 -4.73 -12.66
N GLN A 26 -5.05 -3.72 -12.32
CA GLN A 26 -5.15 -2.38 -12.91
C GLN A 26 -3.76 -1.82 -13.22
N GLY A 27 -3.59 -1.27 -14.42
CA GLY A 27 -2.31 -0.73 -14.88
C GLY A 27 -1.31 -1.81 -15.29
N THR A 28 -0.05 -1.42 -15.50
CA THR A 28 1.01 -2.33 -15.95
C THR A 28 1.83 -2.91 -14.82
N ARG A 29 1.87 -2.23 -13.67
CA ARG A 29 2.80 -2.47 -12.57
C ARG A 29 2.12 -2.26 -11.23
N ALA A 30 2.60 -2.98 -10.22
CA ALA A 30 2.26 -2.75 -8.83
C ALA A 30 3.53 -2.68 -7.96
N VAL A 31 3.38 -2.20 -6.73
CA VAL A 31 4.47 -2.11 -5.76
C VAL A 31 4.36 -3.29 -4.79
N ARG A 32 5.45 -4.02 -4.61
CA ARG A 32 5.61 -5.05 -3.59
C ARG A 32 6.52 -4.53 -2.49
N LEU A 33 6.02 -4.54 -1.26
CA LEU A 33 6.75 -4.16 -0.05
C LEU A 33 7.23 -5.42 0.66
N GLY A 34 8.54 -5.56 0.86
CA GLY A 34 9.09 -6.54 1.80
C GLY A 34 8.84 -6.15 3.26
N ASN A 35 9.38 -6.94 4.18
CA ASN A 35 9.34 -6.60 5.61
C ASN A 35 10.06 -5.27 5.86
N ASP A 36 9.48 -4.45 6.75
CA ASP A 36 9.98 -3.13 7.10
C ASP A 36 10.21 -2.18 5.91
N ALA A 37 9.46 -2.37 4.83
CA ALA A 37 9.54 -1.54 3.64
C ALA A 37 8.36 -0.57 3.54
N GLU A 38 8.63 0.60 2.95
CA GLU A 38 7.61 1.60 2.69
C GLU A 38 7.82 2.35 1.38
N ILE A 39 6.71 2.85 0.83
CA ILE A 39 6.71 3.91 -0.16
C ILE A 39 6.04 5.15 0.41
N SER A 40 6.51 6.31 -0.01
CA SER A 40 5.96 7.58 0.45
C SER A 40 5.96 8.64 -0.63
N GLN A 41 5.05 9.59 -0.50
CA GLN A 41 4.96 10.74 -1.38
C GLN A 41 4.62 11.99 -0.56
N GLU A 42 5.38 13.05 -0.82
CA GLU A 42 5.03 14.40 -0.38
C GLU A 42 4.02 15.00 -1.36
N MET A 43 2.95 15.58 -0.82
CA MET A 43 1.88 16.20 -1.60
C MET A 43 1.37 17.47 -0.91
N LYS A 44 0.90 18.40 -1.72
CA LYS A 44 0.20 19.60 -1.25
C LYS A 44 -1.28 19.33 -1.10
N VAL A 45 -1.82 19.74 0.03
CA VAL A 45 -3.24 19.64 0.40
C VAL A 45 -3.69 20.97 1.02
N GLU A 46 -4.97 21.07 1.34
CA GLU A 46 -5.54 22.22 2.03
C GLU A 46 -5.78 21.85 3.50
N LYS A 47 -5.10 22.57 4.41
CA LYS A 47 -5.29 22.40 5.85
C LYS A 47 -6.76 22.54 6.25
N GLY A 48 -7.25 21.62 7.09
CA GLY A 48 -8.62 21.56 7.58
C GLY A 48 -9.60 20.85 6.64
N SER A 49 -9.15 20.40 5.46
CA SER A 49 -9.97 19.62 4.54
C SER A 49 -9.90 18.12 4.83
N LEU A 50 -11.02 17.43 4.60
CA LEU A 50 -11.11 15.97 4.68
C LEU A 50 -10.73 15.35 3.33
N TYR A 51 -9.74 14.47 3.35
CA TYR A 51 -9.27 13.71 2.19
C TYR A 51 -9.55 12.22 2.36
N SER A 52 -9.64 11.51 1.24
CA SER A 52 -9.67 10.04 1.21
C SER A 52 -8.57 9.49 0.30
N ILE A 53 -7.83 8.53 0.82
CA ILE A 53 -6.86 7.73 0.10
C ILE A 53 -7.57 6.44 -0.32
N THR A 54 -7.60 6.17 -1.62
CA THR A 54 -8.15 4.93 -2.19
C THR A 54 -7.04 4.14 -2.88
N PHE A 55 -6.98 2.83 -2.63
CA PHE A 55 -5.93 1.98 -3.19
C PHE A 55 -6.37 0.53 -3.27
N GLY A 56 -5.78 -0.23 -4.19
CA GLY A 56 -5.93 -1.68 -4.27
C GLY A 56 -4.73 -2.36 -3.62
N ALA A 57 -4.97 -3.39 -2.80
CA ALA A 57 -3.92 -4.17 -2.19
C ALA A 57 -4.26 -5.65 -2.15
N ALA A 58 -3.23 -6.48 -2.27
CA ALA A 58 -3.30 -7.91 -2.07
C ALA A 58 -2.07 -8.38 -1.33
N ARG A 59 -2.21 -9.53 -0.65
CA ARG A 59 -1.12 -10.19 0.07
C ARG A 59 -0.62 -11.43 -0.66
N THR A 60 0.63 -11.78 -0.41
CA THR A 60 1.16 -13.11 -0.76
C THR A 60 1.06 -14.04 0.46
N CYS A 61 1.43 -15.32 0.37
CA CYS A 61 1.05 -16.39 1.32
C CYS A 61 1.49 -16.24 2.80
N ALA A 62 1.87 -15.07 3.31
CA ALA A 62 2.12 -14.86 4.73
C ALA A 62 0.82 -14.58 5.51
N GLN A 63 0.75 -15.11 6.72
CA GLN A 63 -0.50 -15.25 7.48
C GLN A 63 -0.93 -13.98 8.24
N LEU A 64 -0.09 -12.93 8.29
CA LEU A 64 -0.32 -11.69 9.06
C LEU A 64 0.19 -10.43 8.33
N GLU A 65 -0.27 -10.18 7.12
CA GLU A 65 0.11 -8.96 6.38
C GLU A 65 -0.96 -7.88 6.55
N SER A 66 -0.72 -6.96 7.50
CA SER A 66 -1.43 -5.68 7.57
C SER A 66 -0.61 -4.61 6.85
N LEU A 67 -1.29 -3.58 6.33
CA LEU A 67 -0.67 -2.43 5.71
C LEU A 67 -0.94 -1.20 6.57
N ASN A 68 0.13 -0.53 7.01
CA ASN A 68 -0.01 0.75 7.66
C ASN A 68 -0.07 1.85 6.60
N VAL A 69 -1.14 2.65 6.64
CA VAL A 69 -1.30 3.85 5.83
C VAL A 69 -1.26 5.04 6.78
N SER A 70 -0.42 6.03 6.51
CA SER A 70 -0.30 7.20 7.37
C SER A 70 -0.13 8.50 6.61
N VAL A 71 -0.64 9.56 7.24
CA VAL A 71 -0.43 10.96 6.93
C VAL A 71 -0.29 11.66 8.27
N SER A 72 0.93 12.05 8.65
CA SER A 72 1.20 12.55 10.00
C SER A 72 0.25 13.71 10.37
N PRO A 73 -0.36 13.67 11.59
CA PRO A 73 -0.18 12.68 12.65
C PRO A 73 -1.09 11.44 12.57
N ALA A 74 -2.01 11.38 11.60
CA ALA A 74 -2.95 10.29 11.44
C ALA A 74 -2.32 9.01 10.86
N SER A 75 -2.78 7.85 11.32
CA SER A 75 -2.36 6.55 10.81
C SER A 75 -3.46 5.52 11.02
N GLN A 76 -3.56 4.57 10.10
CA GLN A 76 -4.44 3.42 10.18
C GLN A 76 -3.71 2.17 9.72
N THR A 77 -3.79 1.10 10.51
CA THR A 77 -3.40 -0.24 10.10
C THR A 77 -4.61 -0.94 9.50
N ILE A 78 -4.44 -1.49 8.29
CA ILE A 78 -5.50 -2.14 7.51
C ILE A 78 -5.12 -3.60 7.35
N ASP A 79 -5.99 -4.50 7.82
CA ASP A 79 -5.80 -5.93 7.63
C ASP A 79 -6.13 -6.34 6.20
N LEU A 80 -5.15 -6.92 5.49
CA LEU A 80 -5.36 -7.37 4.12
C LEU A 80 -6.00 -8.76 4.11
N GLN A 81 -7.07 -8.91 3.35
CA GLN A 81 -7.77 -10.18 3.20
C GLN A 81 -7.13 -11.01 2.08
N THR A 82 -7.12 -12.35 2.23
CA THR A 82 -6.81 -13.22 1.10
C THR A 82 -8.05 -13.36 0.23
N LEU A 83 -7.98 -12.87 -1.00
CA LEU A 83 -8.98 -13.18 -2.01
C LEU A 83 -8.48 -14.28 -2.94
N TYR A 84 -9.28 -15.33 -3.08
CA TYR A 84 -9.09 -16.36 -4.09
C TYR A 84 -10.03 -16.09 -5.27
N ASN A 85 -9.72 -15.07 -6.07
CA ASN A 85 -10.50 -14.75 -7.27
C ASN A 85 -9.58 -14.33 -8.43
N VAL A 86 -10.16 -14.29 -9.64
CA VAL A 86 -9.49 -13.81 -10.86
C VAL A 86 -9.90 -12.37 -11.22
N GLN A 87 -10.74 -11.75 -10.38
CA GLN A 87 -11.41 -10.48 -10.63
C GLN A 87 -10.64 -9.28 -10.05
N GLY A 88 -9.70 -9.52 -9.14
CA GLY A 88 -8.72 -8.51 -8.74
C GLY A 88 -8.39 -8.50 -7.26
N TRP A 89 -7.81 -7.39 -6.85
CA TRP A 89 -7.39 -7.11 -5.47
C TRP A 89 -8.52 -6.41 -4.71
N ASP A 90 -8.47 -6.49 -3.37
CA ASP A 90 -9.41 -5.73 -2.55
C ASP A 90 -9.10 -4.24 -2.65
N LEU A 91 -10.15 -3.44 -2.66
CA LEU A 91 -10.08 -1.99 -2.69
C LEU A 91 -10.34 -1.45 -1.28
N TYR A 92 -9.45 -0.58 -0.84
CA TYR A 92 -9.48 0.06 0.46
C TYR A 92 -9.64 1.55 0.31
N ALA A 93 -10.32 2.16 1.29
CA ALA A 93 -10.43 3.59 1.43
C ALA A 93 -10.19 3.96 2.89
N TRP A 94 -9.34 4.96 3.12
CA TRP A 94 -9.11 5.54 4.42
C TRP A 94 -9.19 7.06 4.31
N ALA A 95 -9.76 7.72 5.32
CA ALA A 95 -9.95 9.17 5.32
C ALA A 95 -9.13 9.81 6.45
N PHE A 96 -8.60 11.00 6.19
CA PHE A 96 -7.87 11.81 7.14
C PHE A 96 -8.19 13.29 6.95
N GLU A 97 -8.19 14.05 8.04
CA GLU A 97 -8.25 15.52 7.99
C GLU A 97 -6.81 16.05 7.89
N ALA A 98 -6.56 16.98 6.96
CA ALA A 98 -5.23 17.53 6.77
C ALA A 98 -4.90 18.57 7.86
N GLU A 99 -3.87 18.32 8.67
CA GLU A 99 -3.44 19.28 9.70
C GLU A 99 -2.43 20.34 9.20
N GLU A 100 -1.80 20.06 8.05
CA GLU A 100 -0.80 20.91 7.39
C GLU A 100 -1.06 20.94 5.87
N ASP A 101 -0.51 21.96 5.17
CA ASP A 101 -0.66 22.11 3.72
C ASP A 101 0.31 21.24 2.90
N ASP A 102 1.39 20.77 3.53
CA ASP A 102 2.36 19.85 2.95
C ASP A 102 2.35 18.56 3.77
N VAL A 103 1.86 17.47 3.17
CA VAL A 103 1.71 16.19 3.87
C VAL A 103 2.54 15.09 3.23
N ARG A 104 2.95 14.12 4.05
CA ARG A 104 3.64 12.92 3.60
C ARG A 104 2.73 11.70 3.75
N VAL A 105 2.24 11.18 2.64
CA VAL A 105 1.51 9.91 2.58
C VAL A 105 2.51 8.77 2.61
N VAL A 106 2.28 7.77 3.45
CA VAL A 106 3.13 6.59 3.58
C VAL A 106 2.29 5.32 3.53
N PHE A 107 2.74 4.33 2.76
CA PHE A 107 2.29 2.95 2.81
C PHE A 107 3.46 2.10 3.31
N ARG A 108 3.29 1.46 4.48
CA ARG A 108 4.35 0.70 5.16
C ARG A 108 3.89 -0.71 5.47
N ASN A 109 4.70 -1.69 5.07
CA ASN A 109 4.64 -3.05 5.59
C ASN A 109 5.59 -3.13 6.80
N THR A 110 5.04 -3.33 8.00
CA THR A 110 5.84 -3.44 9.23
C THR A 110 6.55 -4.80 9.37
N GLY A 111 6.32 -5.73 8.45
CA GLY A 111 6.82 -7.09 8.57
C GLY A 111 6.08 -7.90 9.62
N MET A 112 6.54 -9.13 9.84
CA MET A 112 6.05 -10.00 10.91
C MET A 112 6.80 -9.65 12.20
N GLU A 113 6.08 -9.58 13.32
CA GLU A 113 6.71 -9.70 14.64
C GLU A 113 7.29 -11.12 14.78
N ASP A 114 8.49 -11.24 15.37
CA ASP A 114 9.15 -12.52 15.66
C ASP A 114 8.37 -13.37 16.68
#